data_AF-A0A1G5BJ31-F1
#
_entry.id   AF-A0A1G5BJ31-F1
#
_cell.length_a   1.000
_cell.length_b   1.000
_cell.length_c   1.000
_cell.angle_alpha   90.00
_cell.angle_beta   90.00
_cell.angle_gamma   90.00
#
_symmetry.space_group_name_H-M   'P 1'
#
loop_
_entity.id
_entity.type
_entity.pdbx_description
1 polymer ?
#
loop_
_entity_poly.entity_id
_entity_poly.type
_entity_poly.pdbx_seq_one_letter_code
_entity_poly.pdbx_strand_id
1 'polypeptide(L)'
;MSEKKFDELQKLYDNSKVGSLVQEICEYYATLDGYEDNSYQDEIEPPEIVESVYLLFCTQSREQILDELAIVQKKYPELYRSLSGMHNTLLINMDYRSLEKSCGERIAQYAQNTSLEEVLSCAESCSRTSDNLSEAVDKFYTWLHSRRR
;
A
#
# COMPACT_ATOMS: atom_id res chain seq x y z
N MET A 1 -6.28 -21.49 -3.81
CA MET A 1 -6.90 -20.15 -3.90
C MET A 1 -8.39 -20.23 -3.57
N SER A 2 -8.92 -19.30 -2.78
CA SER A 2 -10.34 -19.25 -2.39
C SER A 2 -11.14 -18.42 -3.42
N GLU A 3 -11.99 -19.03 -4.25
CA GLU A 3 -12.89 -18.33 -5.20
C GLU A 3 -13.66 -17.19 -4.52
N LYS A 4 -14.05 -17.42 -3.26
CA LYS A 4 -14.76 -16.46 -2.41
C LYS A 4 -13.96 -15.16 -2.17
N LYS A 5 -12.63 -15.21 -2.17
CA LYS A 5 -11.77 -14.01 -2.02
C LYS A 5 -11.85 -13.11 -3.26
N PHE A 6 -11.82 -13.68 -4.45
CA PHE A 6 -11.94 -12.92 -5.70
C PHE A 6 -13.37 -12.39 -5.90
N ASP A 7 -14.39 -13.15 -5.49
CA ASP A 7 -15.77 -12.66 -5.45
C ASP A 7 -15.92 -11.44 -4.52
N GLU A 8 -15.25 -11.46 -3.37
CA GLU A 8 -15.23 -10.32 -2.44
C GLU A 8 -14.47 -9.13 -3.02
N LEU A 9 -13.35 -9.35 -3.71
CA LEU A 9 -12.58 -8.31 -4.40
C LEU A 9 -13.41 -7.63 -5.50
N GLN A 10 -14.12 -8.39 -6.33
CA GLN A 10 -15.02 -7.82 -7.35
C GLN A 10 -16.09 -6.92 -6.72
N LYS A 11 -16.70 -7.36 -5.61
CA LYS A 11 -17.69 -6.55 -4.86
C LYS A 11 -17.08 -5.35 -4.13
N LEU A 12 -15.76 -5.35 -3.90
CA LEU A 12 -15.06 -4.24 -3.28
C LEU A 12 -14.94 -3.06 -4.25
N TYR A 13 -14.64 -3.31 -5.52
CA TYR A 13 -14.50 -2.25 -6.54
C TYR A 13 -15.81 -1.45 -6.72
N ASP A 14 -16.96 -2.10 -6.55
CA ASP A 14 -18.27 -1.44 -6.61
C ASP A 14 -18.63 -0.64 -5.34
N ASN A 15 -17.83 -0.72 -4.28
CA ASN A 15 -18.12 -0.07 -3.00
C ASN A 15 -17.50 1.32 -2.92
N SER A 16 -18.32 2.34 -3.21
CA SER A 16 -17.95 3.75 -3.17
C SER A 16 -17.51 4.30 -1.80
N LYS A 17 -17.62 3.51 -0.72
CA LYS A 17 -17.13 3.88 0.62
C LYS A 17 -15.68 3.47 0.87
N VAL A 18 -15.06 2.75 -0.07
CA VAL A 18 -13.65 2.35 0.01
C VAL A 18 -12.92 3.08 -1.11
N GLY A 19 -11.86 3.80 -0.76
CA GLY A 19 -11.05 4.56 -1.69
C GLY A 19 -10.19 3.66 -2.58
N SER A 20 -9.74 4.22 -3.70
CA SER A 20 -8.91 3.52 -4.69
C SER A 20 -7.66 2.89 -4.09
N LEU A 21 -6.97 3.58 -3.16
CA LEU A 21 -5.77 3.03 -2.52
C LEU A 21 -6.09 1.77 -1.70
N VAL A 22 -7.17 1.75 -0.92
CA VAL A 22 -7.53 0.55 -0.14
C VAL A 22 -7.98 -0.57 -1.05
N GLN A 23 -8.65 -0.26 -2.17
CA GLN A 23 -8.97 -1.25 -3.21
C GLN A 23 -7.70 -1.87 -3.80
N GLU A 24 -6.72 -1.05 -4.17
CA GLU A 24 -5.42 -1.46 -4.72
C GLU A 24 -4.64 -2.35 -3.74
N ILE A 25 -4.58 -1.96 -2.46
CA ILE A 25 -3.96 -2.75 -1.40
C ILE A 25 -4.67 -4.11 -1.24
N CYS A 26 -6.00 -4.11 -1.25
CA CYS A 26 -6.77 -5.35 -1.16
C CYS A 26 -6.50 -6.27 -2.35
N GLU A 27 -6.38 -5.73 -3.56
CA GLU A 27 -6.00 -6.47 -4.76
C GLU A 27 -4.61 -7.09 -4.63
N TYR A 28 -3.61 -6.29 -4.25
CA TYR A 28 -2.23 -6.75 -4.04
C TYR A 28 -2.15 -7.94 -3.08
N TYR A 29 -2.76 -7.84 -1.89
CA TYR A 29 -2.77 -8.96 -0.93
C TYR A 29 -3.66 -10.13 -1.37
N ALA A 30 -4.69 -9.90 -2.19
CA ALA A 30 -5.51 -10.98 -2.73
C ALA A 30 -4.76 -11.81 -3.76
N THR A 31 -3.91 -11.18 -4.58
CA THR A 31 -3.16 -11.84 -5.65
C THR A 31 -1.84 -12.45 -5.17
N LEU A 32 -1.24 -11.91 -4.09
CA LEU A 32 -0.02 -12.45 -3.45
C LEU A 32 -0.09 -13.95 -3.11
N ASP A 33 -1.23 -14.43 -2.58
CA ASP A 33 -1.44 -15.86 -2.25
C ASP A 33 -1.42 -16.80 -3.48
N GLY A 34 -1.49 -16.25 -4.69
CA GLY A 34 -1.48 -17.00 -5.94
C GLY A 34 -0.08 -17.27 -6.51
N TYR A 35 0.96 -16.63 -5.97
CA TYR A 35 2.34 -16.78 -6.39
C TYR A 35 2.96 -18.03 -5.73
N GLU A 36 2.55 -19.23 -6.16
CA GLU A 36 3.38 -20.42 -5.94
C GLU A 36 4.60 -20.34 -6.89
N ASP A 37 5.80 -20.45 -6.31
CA ASP A 37 7.10 -20.50 -7.00
C ASP A 37 7.48 -19.29 -7.86
N ASN A 38 8.14 -18.30 -7.25
CA ASN A 38 9.10 -17.40 -7.91
C ASN A 38 8.61 -16.62 -9.15
N SER A 39 7.30 -16.43 -9.38
CA SER A 39 6.80 -15.58 -10.48
C SER A 39 6.81 -14.08 -10.14
N TYR A 40 7.56 -13.66 -9.12
CA TYR A 40 7.94 -12.25 -8.88
C TYR A 40 8.79 -11.65 -10.02
N GLN A 41 9.08 -12.41 -11.09
CA GLN A 41 9.87 -11.97 -12.23
C GLN A 41 9.18 -10.90 -13.09
N ASP A 42 7.86 -10.74 -12.99
CA ASP A 42 7.11 -9.69 -13.69
C ASP A 42 6.77 -8.47 -12.82
N GLU A 43 7.00 -8.52 -11.50
CA GLU A 43 6.83 -7.36 -10.64
C GLU A 43 8.03 -6.41 -10.78
N ILE A 44 7.75 -5.15 -11.10
CA ILE A 44 8.77 -4.13 -11.32
C ILE A 44 9.60 -3.93 -10.04
N GLU A 45 8.98 -4.08 -8.87
CA GLU A 45 9.54 -3.79 -7.56
C GLU A 45 9.41 -4.98 -6.59
N PRO A 46 10.40 -5.20 -5.68
CA PRO A 46 10.29 -6.26 -4.67
C PRO A 46 9.09 -6.05 -3.74
N PRO A 47 8.42 -7.12 -3.23
CA PRO A 47 7.28 -7.01 -2.33
C PRO A 47 7.53 -6.11 -1.11
N GLU A 48 8.73 -6.19 -0.53
CA GLU A 48 9.13 -5.37 0.62
C GLU A 48 9.08 -3.86 0.32
N ILE A 49 9.33 -3.46 -0.93
CA ILE A 49 9.27 -2.07 -1.39
C ILE A 49 7.82 -1.66 -1.64
N VAL A 50 7.05 -2.51 -2.32
CA VAL A 50 5.62 -2.27 -2.59
C VAL A 50 4.86 -2.07 -1.28
N GLU A 51 5.05 -2.97 -0.31
CA GLU A 51 4.44 -2.87 1.02
C GLU A 51 4.89 -1.62 1.79
N SER A 52 6.17 -1.24 1.67
CA SER A 52 6.69 -0.02 2.32
C SER A 52 6.07 1.24 1.72
N VAL A 53 5.82 1.27 0.41
CA VAL A 53 5.13 2.37 -0.26
C VAL A 53 3.67 2.43 0.21
N TYR A 54 2.94 1.32 0.19
CA TYR A 54 1.55 1.31 0.65
C TYR A 54 1.42 1.72 2.11
N LEU A 55 2.29 1.23 2.99
CA LEU A 55 2.31 1.65 4.40
C LEU A 55 2.60 3.14 4.54
N LEU A 56 3.58 3.68 3.81
CA LEU A 56 3.92 5.10 3.83
C LEU A 56 2.76 5.98 3.36
N PHE A 57 2.02 5.58 2.32
CA PHE A 57 0.85 6.33 1.86
C PHE A 57 -0.35 6.18 2.80
N CYS A 58 -0.48 5.04 3.48
CA CYS A 58 -1.48 4.87 4.52
C CYS A 58 -1.27 5.81 5.71
N THR A 59 -0.03 6.21 6.03
CA THR A 59 0.19 7.19 7.11
C THR A 59 -0.25 8.60 6.74
N GLN A 60 -0.31 8.94 5.44
CA GLN A 60 -0.71 10.28 4.97
C GLN A 60 -2.20 10.60 5.20
N SER A 61 -3.06 9.59 5.30
CA SER A 61 -4.49 9.77 5.65
C SER A 61 -5.00 8.63 6.53
N ARG A 62 -4.27 8.39 7.62
CA ARG A 62 -4.45 7.22 8.49
C ARG A 62 -5.89 6.99 8.96
N GLU A 63 -6.57 8.03 9.44
CA GLU A 63 -7.94 7.88 9.97
C GLU A 63 -8.91 7.36 8.90
N GLN A 64 -8.88 7.98 7.72
CA GLN A 64 -9.66 7.53 6.57
C GLN A 64 -9.33 6.09 6.20
N ILE A 65 -8.03 5.74 6.12
CA ILE A 65 -7.60 4.39 5.76
C ILE A 65 -8.07 3.36 6.80
N LEU A 66 -7.98 3.66 8.09
CA LEU A 66 -8.46 2.77 9.15
C LEU A 66 -9.98 2.58 9.10
N ASP A 67 -10.75 3.62 8.81
CA ASP A 67 -12.20 3.53 8.63
C ASP A 67 -12.56 2.67 7.42
N GLU A 68 -11.86 2.83 6.29
CA GLU A 68 -12.04 2.02 5.10
C GLU A 68 -11.66 0.55 5.35
N LEU A 69 -10.55 0.29 6.04
CA LEU A 69 -10.14 -1.07 6.43
C LEU A 69 -11.13 -1.73 7.39
N ALA A 70 -11.79 -0.96 8.27
CA ALA A 70 -12.87 -1.46 9.11
C ALA A 70 -14.11 -1.87 8.28
N ILE A 71 -14.42 -1.13 7.21
CA ILE A 71 -15.45 -1.54 6.25
C ILE A 71 -15.05 -2.85 5.58
N VAL A 72 -13.79 -2.97 5.17
CA VAL A 72 -13.28 -4.19 4.54
C VAL A 72 -13.39 -5.38 5.48
N GLN A 73 -12.92 -5.24 6.72
CA GLN A 73 -13.03 -6.28 7.76
C GLN A 73 -14.47 -6.75 7.96
N LYS A 74 -15.43 -5.82 7.97
CA LYS A 74 -16.84 -6.14 8.24
C LYS A 74 -17.56 -6.78 7.07
N LYS A 75 -17.29 -6.34 5.83
CA LYS A 75 -18.05 -6.74 4.64
C LYS A 75 -17.36 -7.80 3.79
N TYR A 76 -16.03 -7.86 3.82
CA TYR A 76 -15.19 -8.71 2.98
C TYR A 76 -14.18 -9.47 3.85
N PRO A 77 -14.65 -10.38 4.72
CA PRO A 77 -13.81 -11.02 5.72
C PRO A 77 -12.76 -11.97 5.15
N GLU A 78 -12.98 -12.59 3.98
CA GLU A 78 -11.97 -13.44 3.33
C GLU A 78 -10.85 -12.59 2.74
N LEU A 79 -11.22 -11.46 2.12
CA LEU A 79 -10.26 -10.48 1.62
C LEU A 79 -9.43 -9.90 2.76
N TYR A 80 -10.10 -9.46 3.83
CA TYR A 80 -9.47 -8.89 5.02
C TYR A 80 -8.43 -9.82 5.67
N ARG A 81 -8.64 -11.14 5.66
CA ARG A 81 -7.66 -12.09 6.22
C ARG A 81 -6.28 -11.90 5.59
N SER A 82 -6.23 -11.68 4.28
CA SER A 82 -4.98 -11.54 3.51
C SER A 82 -4.21 -10.27 3.88
N LEU A 83 -4.90 -9.16 4.15
CA LEU A 83 -4.28 -7.88 4.52
C LEU A 83 -4.21 -7.60 6.03
N SER A 84 -4.67 -8.55 6.86
CA SER A 84 -4.76 -8.38 8.32
C SER A 84 -3.41 -8.08 8.98
N GLY A 85 -2.31 -8.62 8.45
CA GLY A 85 -0.94 -8.32 8.92
C GLY A 85 -0.55 -6.85 8.72
N MET A 86 -0.88 -6.28 7.56
CA MET A 86 -0.66 -4.87 7.26
C MET A 86 -1.52 -3.97 8.15
N HIS A 87 -2.82 -4.28 8.29
CA HIS A 87 -3.71 -3.53 9.17
C HIS A 87 -3.22 -3.53 10.62
N ASN A 88 -2.76 -4.68 11.13
CA ASN A 88 -2.17 -4.76 12.47
C ASN A 88 -0.90 -3.90 12.60
N THR A 89 -0.05 -3.86 11.58
CA THR A 89 1.12 -2.98 11.54
C THR A 89 0.73 -1.50 11.65
N LEU A 90 -0.33 -1.08 10.96
CA LEU A 90 -0.88 0.28 11.08
C LEU A 90 -1.44 0.58 12.48
N LEU A 91 -2.06 -0.40 13.14
CA LEU A 91 -2.64 -0.21 14.49
C LEU A 91 -1.58 -0.17 15.59
N ILE A 92 -0.58 -1.05 15.55
CA ILE A 92 0.47 -1.17 16.58
C ILE A 92 1.35 0.10 16.60
N ASN A 93 1.61 0.69 15.44
CA ASN A 93 2.38 1.92 15.34
C ASN A 93 1.49 3.15 15.58
N MET A 94 0.97 3.29 16.81
CA MET A 94 0.18 4.47 17.20
C MET A 94 0.94 5.78 16.98
N ASP A 95 2.25 5.80 17.26
CA ASP A 95 3.14 6.84 16.72
C ASP A 95 3.58 6.46 15.31
N TYR A 96 2.92 7.07 14.32
CA TYR A 96 3.14 6.77 12.92
C TYR A 96 4.54 7.19 12.43
N ARG A 97 5.25 8.07 13.15
CA ARG A 97 6.58 8.55 12.75
C ARG A 97 7.61 7.44 12.68
N SER A 98 7.51 6.45 13.56
CA SER A 98 8.42 5.30 13.56
C SER A 98 8.17 4.41 12.33
N LEU A 99 6.89 4.24 11.95
CA LEU A 99 6.51 3.49 10.77
C LEU A 99 6.91 4.22 9.49
N GLU A 100 6.65 5.52 9.39
CA GLU A 100 7.08 6.37 8.27
C GLU A 100 8.58 6.32 8.08
N LYS A 101 9.35 6.49 9.17
CA LYS A 101 10.81 6.41 9.13
C LYS A 101 11.27 5.05 8.63
N SER A 102 10.73 3.96 9.18
CA SER A 102 11.13 2.61 8.77
C SER A 102 10.79 2.32 7.30
N CYS A 103 9.63 2.76 6.82
CA CYS A 103 9.24 2.58 5.41
C CYS A 103 10.11 3.44 4.50
N GLY A 104 10.32 4.71 4.87
CA GLY A 104 11.15 5.64 4.12
C GLY A 104 12.61 5.19 4.03
N GLU A 105 13.17 4.62 5.10
CA GLU A 105 14.54 4.08 5.11
C GLU A 105 14.68 2.89 4.16
N ARG A 106 13.70 1.98 4.11
CA ARG A 106 13.69 0.86 3.16
C ARG A 106 13.63 1.33 1.71
N ILE A 107 12.76 2.30 1.42
CA ILE A 107 12.62 2.87 0.07
C ILE A 107 13.90 3.63 -0.33
N ALA A 108 14.50 4.39 0.60
CA ALA A 108 15.74 5.12 0.36
C ALA A 108 16.94 4.20 0.11
N GLN A 109 17.01 3.05 0.79
CA GLN A 109 18.03 2.02 0.54
C GLN A 109 17.86 1.38 -0.84
N TYR A 110 16.63 1.30 -1.32
CA TYR A 110 16.31 0.76 -2.63
C TYR A 110 16.59 1.73 -3.78
N ALA A 111 16.32 3.03 -3.57
CA ALA A 111 16.54 4.08 -4.56
C ALA A 111 17.99 4.59 -4.54
N GLN A 112 18.64 4.72 -5.71
CA GLN A 112 20.04 5.17 -5.75
C GLN A 112 20.15 6.64 -5.32
N ASN A 113 21.19 6.94 -4.52
CA ASN A 113 21.53 8.29 -4.07
C ASN A 113 20.34 9.08 -3.48
N THR A 114 19.41 8.38 -2.83
CA THR A 114 18.18 8.98 -2.31
C THR A 114 18.22 8.95 -0.79
N SER A 115 17.99 10.10 -0.17
CA SER A 115 17.90 10.23 1.29
C SER A 115 16.49 9.91 1.80
N LEU A 116 16.39 9.59 3.09
CA LEU A 116 15.11 9.43 3.78
C LEU A 116 14.27 10.71 3.64
N GLU A 117 14.88 11.87 3.80
CA GLU A 117 14.22 13.17 3.71
C GLU A 117 13.63 13.42 2.30
N GLU A 118 14.34 13.01 1.25
CA GLU A 118 13.82 13.06 -0.12
C GLU A 118 12.61 12.15 -0.32
N VAL A 119 12.64 10.92 0.22
CA VAL A 119 11.50 10.00 0.15
C VAL A 119 10.28 10.59 0.83
N LEU A 120 10.42 11.03 2.08
CA LEU A 120 9.31 11.57 2.87
C LEU A 120 8.74 12.85 2.25
N SER A 121 9.62 13.75 1.80
CA SER A 121 9.23 14.99 1.12
C SER A 121 8.49 14.70 -0.20
N CYS A 122 8.95 13.70 -0.97
CA CYS A 122 8.27 13.31 -2.20
C CYS A 122 6.91 12.68 -1.93
N ALA A 123 6.78 11.80 -0.94
CA ALA A 123 5.50 11.20 -0.57
C ALA A 123 4.50 12.28 -0.13
N GLU A 124 4.91 13.19 0.75
CA GLU A 124 4.09 14.33 1.20
C GLU A 124 3.67 15.22 0.03
N SER A 125 4.60 15.52 -0.89
CA SER A 125 4.31 16.32 -2.08
C SER A 125 3.34 15.62 -3.04
N CYS A 126 3.50 14.33 -3.29
CA CYS A 126 2.58 13.55 -4.12
C CYS A 126 1.18 13.54 -3.52
N SER A 127 1.04 13.30 -2.21
CA SER A 127 -0.25 13.29 -1.53
C SER A 127 -0.95 14.64 -1.58
N ARG A 128 -0.21 15.77 -1.50
CA ARG A 128 -0.78 17.12 -1.55
C ARG A 128 -1.22 17.57 -2.94
N THR A 129 -0.63 16.99 -3.98
CA THR A 129 -0.81 17.44 -5.38
C THR A 129 -1.62 16.47 -6.23
N SER A 130 -2.19 15.43 -5.61
CA SER A 130 -3.01 14.42 -6.28
C SER A 130 -4.45 14.51 -5.80
N ASP A 131 -5.37 14.10 -6.66
CA ASP A 131 -6.81 14.14 -6.36
C ASP A 131 -7.19 13.04 -5.35
N ASN A 132 -6.42 11.95 -5.31
CA ASN A 132 -6.55 10.86 -4.34
C ASN A 132 -5.20 10.17 -4.08
N LEU A 133 -5.18 9.30 -3.06
CA LEU A 133 -3.95 8.63 -2.64
C LEU A 133 -3.42 7.57 -3.62
N SER A 134 -4.26 6.93 -4.43
CA SER A 134 -3.79 5.97 -5.45
C SER A 134 -3.04 6.71 -6.57
N GLU A 135 -3.56 7.84 -7.04
CA GLU A 135 -2.82 8.71 -7.96
C GLU A 135 -1.51 9.25 -7.35
N ALA A 136 -1.51 9.52 -6.04
CA ALA A 136 -0.30 9.94 -5.35
C ALA A 136 0.77 8.82 -5.32
N VAL A 137 0.34 7.57 -5.13
CA VAL A 137 1.20 6.38 -5.24
C VAL A 137 1.76 6.24 -6.67
N ASP A 138 0.96 6.42 -7.71
CA ASP A 138 1.42 6.36 -9.11
C ASP A 138 2.50 7.41 -9.42
N LYS A 139 2.29 8.66 -8.96
CA LYS A 139 3.30 9.74 -9.09
C LYS A 139 4.57 9.39 -8.33
N PHE A 140 4.43 8.82 -7.15
CA PHE A 140 5.56 8.40 -6.34
C PHE A 140 6.35 7.27 -7.00
N TYR A 141 5.69 6.26 -7.57
CA TYR A 141 6.37 5.22 -8.35
C TYR A 141 7.07 5.78 -9.58
N THR A 142 6.45 6.75 -10.28
CA THR A 142 7.10 7.44 -11.40
C THR A 142 8.42 8.11 -10.97
N TRP A 143 8.40 8.78 -9.81
CA TRP A 143 9.60 9.36 -9.21
C TRP A 143 10.61 8.28 -8.80
N LEU A 144 10.17 7.21 -8.13
CA LEU A 144 11.02 6.12 -7.64
C LEU A 144 11.75 5.43 -8.81
N HIS A 145 11.03 5.12 -9.90
CA HIS A 145 11.60 4.52 -11.10
C HIS A 145 12.63 5.44 -11.80
N SER A 146 12.49 6.77 -11.65
CA SER A 146 13.49 7.71 -12.17
C SER A 146 14.82 7.70 -11.40
N ARG A 147 14.81 7.25 -10.13
CA ARG A 147 15.97 7.15 -9.24
C ARG A 147 16.67 5.79 -9.28
N ARG A 148 16.14 4.85 -10.06
CA ARG A 148 16.72 3.50 -10.24
C ARG A 148 17.69 3.40 -11.43
N ARG A 149 17.67 4.39 -12.34
CA ARG A 149 18.46 4.40 -13.59
C ARG A 149 19.85 5.00 -13.42
#